data_AF-A0A820EZE0-F1
#
_entry.id   AF-A0A820EZE0-F1
#
_cell.length_a   1.000
_cell.length_b   1.000
_cell.length_c   1.000
_cell.angle_alpha   90.00
_cell.angle_beta   90.00
_cell.angle_gamma   90.00
#
_symmetry.space_group_name_H-M   'P 1'
#
loop_
_entity.id
_entity.type
_entity.pdbx_description
1 polymer ?
#
loop_
_entity_poly.entity_id
_entity_poly.type
_entity_poly.pdbx_seq_one_letter_code
_entity_poly.pdbx_strand_id
1 'polypeptide(L)'
;IIIMWKILIFYLFLELIHGNYTDPIYPISNPCLAILDRLSDMSSAFLNCAVSRARPFKLCEGCVDTYARLQDLVGLLDLTYSDVDRTITCKRFLESYDSIQVVAQLISFVHNIWGLSYCDNCIKNYKDTNGTTDYSLTNHTIKFVQKKLNFDLCIFNATGRMVPIIPIDLNVTLNTNVCTVRTTVYNEINEFFIQITRDNKNGVCMDIV
;
A
#
# COMPACT_ATOMS: atom_id res chain seq x y z
N ILE A 1 41.99 -36.07 29.60
CA ILE A 1 42.62 -34.87 28.98
C ILE A 1 41.88 -34.42 27.71
N ILE A 2 41.63 -35.31 26.73
CA ILE A 2 40.97 -34.94 25.45
C ILE A 2 39.50 -34.50 25.62
N ILE A 3 38.75 -35.10 26.54
CA ILE A 3 37.33 -34.77 26.77
C ILE A 3 37.18 -33.38 27.41
N MET A 4 38.08 -33.00 28.32
CA MET A 4 38.07 -31.67 28.94
C MET A 4 38.35 -30.56 27.93
N TRP A 5 39.21 -30.79 26.93
CA TRP A 5 39.50 -29.80 25.90
C TRP A 5 38.29 -29.56 24.98
N LYS A 6 37.55 -30.62 24.63
CA LYS A 6 36.31 -30.48 23.85
C LYS A 6 35.22 -29.72 24.60
N ILE A 7 35.10 -29.95 25.91
CA ILE A 7 34.17 -29.20 26.76
C ILE A 7 34.58 -27.73 26.85
N LEU A 8 35.87 -27.44 27.02
CA LEU A 8 36.37 -26.05 27.07
C LEU A 8 36.15 -25.31 25.75
N ILE A 9 36.35 -25.96 24.60
CA ILE A 9 36.07 -25.40 23.27
C ILE A 9 34.56 -25.17 23.09
N PHE A 10 33.71 -26.07 23.59
CA PHE A 10 32.26 -25.91 23.51
C PHE A 10 31.75 -24.74 24.37
N TYR A 11 32.31 -24.53 25.57
CA TYR A 11 32.02 -23.36 26.41
C TYR A 11 32.51 -22.05 25.80
N LEU A 12 33.72 -22.03 25.20
CA LEU A 12 34.23 -20.87 24.46
C LEU A 12 33.37 -20.53 23.24
N PHE A 13 32.82 -21.54 22.55
CA PHE A 13 31.84 -21.32 21.47
C PHE A 13 30.50 -20.81 22.00
N LEU A 14 30.03 -21.28 23.16
CA LEU A 14 28.79 -20.80 23.77
C LEU A 14 28.87 -19.34 24.24
N GLU A 15 30.03 -18.86 24.70
CA GLU A 15 30.23 -17.43 24.99
C GLU A 15 30.31 -16.56 23.72
N LEU A 16 30.74 -17.11 22.58
CA LEU A 16 30.74 -16.43 21.29
C LEU A 16 29.33 -16.34 20.66
N ILE A 17 28.43 -17.29 20.94
CA ILE A 17 27.05 -17.27 20.43
C ILE A 17 26.14 -16.37 21.31
N HIS A 18 26.52 -16.14 22.57
CA HIS A 18 25.91 -15.12 23.44
C HIS A 18 26.67 -13.80 23.41
N GLY A 19 27.36 -13.49 22.30
CA GLY A 19 27.78 -12.13 22.01
C GLY A 19 26.58 -11.24 22.22
N ASN A 20 26.57 -10.53 23.34
CA ASN A 20 25.54 -9.60 23.73
C ASN A 20 25.63 -8.50 22.67
N TYR A 21 24.88 -8.67 21.58
CA TYR A 21 24.76 -7.72 20.51
C TYR A 21 24.00 -6.54 21.11
N THR A 22 24.75 -5.71 21.83
CA THR A 22 24.34 -4.36 22.12
C THR A 22 24.49 -3.66 20.79
N ASP A 23 23.37 -3.40 20.13
CA ASP A 23 23.32 -2.39 19.08
C ASP A 23 24.15 -1.20 19.56
N PRO A 24 25.08 -0.66 18.74
CA PRO A 24 25.67 0.62 19.07
C PRO A 24 24.48 1.55 19.30
N ILE A 25 24.31 2.01 20.54
CA ILE A 25 23.23 2.91 20.93
C ILE A 25 23.53 4.19 20.15
N TYR A 26 22.98 4.28 18.95
CA TYR A 26 22.98 5.51 18.20
C TYR A 26 22.24 6.51 19.07
N PRO A 27 22.81 7.70 19.31
CA PRO A 27 22.14 8.71 20.10
C PRO A 27 20.74 8.93 19.51
N ILE A 28 19.78 9.21 20.39
CA ILE A 28 18.35 9.47 20.13
C ILE A 28 18.13 10.61 19.09
N SER A 29 19.18 11.19 18.50
CA SER A 29 19.15 12.28 17.52
C SER A 29 19.71 11.96 16.13
N ASN A 30 19.95 10.70 15.70
CA ASN A 30 20.33 10.49 14.29
C ASN A 30 19.09 10.69 13.38
N PRO A 31 19.08 11.71 12.50
CA PRO A 31 17.91 12.02 11.69
C PRO A 31 17.56 10.90 10.70
N CYS A 32 18.55 10.15 10.21
CA CYS A 32 18.32 9.02 9.32
C CYS A 32 17.66 7.85 10.05
N LEU A 33 18.03 7.57 11.30
CA LEU A 33 17.37 6.54 12.09
C LEU A 33 15.96 6.92 12.50
N ALA A 34 15.70 8.22 12.74
CA ALA A 34 14.36 8.73 12.96
C ALA A 34 13.47 8.57 11.71
N ILE A 35 14.01 8.86 10.50
CA ILE A 35 13.29 8.61 9.24
C ILE A 35 13.07 7.11 9.04
N LEU A 36 14.07 6.27 9.34
CA LEU A 36 13.97 4.81 9.22
C LEU A 36 12.85 4.22 10.10
N ASP A 37 12.78 4.64 11.36
CA ASP A 37 11.73 4.25 12.31
C ASP A 37 10.33 4.61 11.77
N ARG A 38 10.17 5.85 11.30
CA ARG A 38 8.90 6.29 10.68
C ARG A 38 8.57 5.58 9.38
N LEU A 39 9.58 5.26 8.57
CA LEU A 39 9.40 4.50 7.34
C LEU A 39 8.91 3.08 7.64
N SER A 40 9.45 2.45 8.69
CA SER A 40 9.00 1.14 9.18
C SER A 40 7.53 1.17 9.62
N ASP A 41 7.15 2.17 10.43
CA ASP A 41 5.75 2.36 10.87
C ASP A 41 4.80 2.55 9.69
N MET A 42 5.13 3.51 8.80
CA MET A 42 4.24 3.89 7.70
C MET A 42 4.12 2.81 6.62
N SER A 43 5.22 2.10 6.32
CA SER A 43 5.19 0.98 5.38
C SER A 43 4.36 -0.18 5.92
N SER A 44 4.50 -0.52 7.20
CA SER A 44 3.68 -1.54 7.86
C SER A 44 2.19 -1.18 7.84
N ALA A 45 1.88 0.10 8.12
CA ALA A 45 0.51 0.62 8.05
C ALA A 45 -0.06 0.54 6.62
N PHE A 46 0.71 0.92 5.61
CA PHE A 46 0.33 0.81 4.21
C PHE A 46 0.06 -0.65 3.82
N LEU A 47 0.94 -1.58 4.17
CA LEU A 47 0.77 -3.00 3.84
C LEU A 47 -0.46 -3.60 4.52
N ASN A 48 -0.68 -3.28 5.80
CA ASN A 48 -1.89 -3.69 6.51
C ASN A 48 -3.15 -3.13 5.83
N CYS A 49 -3.13 -1.86 5.42
CA CYS A 49 -4.22 -1.26 4.66
C CYS A 49 -4.45 -1.98 3.32
N ALA A 50 -3.40 -2.21 2.55
CA ALA A 50 -3.47 -2.88 1.26
C ALA A 50 -4.07 -4.30 1.37
N VAL A 51 -3.62 -5.09 2.34
CA VAL A 51 -4.10 -6.47 2.55
C VAL A 51 -5.56 -6.47 3.02
N SER A 52 -5.93 -5.62 3.98
CA SER A 52 -7.30 -5.54 4.48
C SER A 52 -8.30 -5.06 3.43
N ARG A 53 -7.83 -4.34 2.40
CA ARG A 53 -8.62 -3.84 1.28
C ARG A 53 -8.38 -4.60 -0.02
N ALA A 54 -7.88 -5.83 0.06
CA ALA A 54 -7.72 -6.67 -1.12
C ALA A 54 -9.07 -7.24 -1.63
N ARG A 55 -10.09 -7.36 -0.76
CA ARG A 55 -11.43 -7.87 -1.10
C ARG A 55 -12.52 -7.19 -0.25
N PRO A 56 -13.42 -6.37 -0.85
CA PRO A 56 -13.31 -5.80 -2.20
C PRO A 56 -12.00 -5.05 -2.42
N PHE A 57 -11.51 -5.00 -3.65
CA PHE A 57 -10.31 -4.22 -3.96
C PHE A 57 -10.60 -2.72 -3.82
N LYS A 58 -10.01 -2.08 -2.81
CA LYS A 58 -10.16 -0.63 -2.51
C LYS A 58 -8.86 -0.01 -1.99
N LEU A 59 -7.74 -0.42 -2.57
CA LEU A 59 -6.41 -0.02 -2.13
C LEU A 59 -6.15 1.46 -2.38
N CYS A 60 -6.48 1.96 -3.57
CA CYS A 60 -6.04 3.29 -4.00
C CYS A 60 -6.70 4.40 -3.18
N GLU A 61 -8.02 4.40 -3.10
CA GLU A 61 -8.79 5.35 -2.27
C GLU A 61 -8.58 5.07 -0.78
N GLY A 62 -8.53 3.79 -0.39
CA GLY A 62 -8.52 3.40 1.01
C GLY A 62 -7.17 3.54 1.71
N CYS A 63 -6.06 3.58 0.97
CA CYS A 63 -4.70 3.62 1.51
C CYS A 63 -3.87 4.82 1.03
N VAL A 64 -4.49 5.79 0.33
CA VAL A 64 -3.81 7.01 -0.14
C VAL A 64 -3.12 7.76 1.00
N ASP A 65 -3.72 7.82 2.19
CA ASP A 65 -3.14 8.53 3.34
C ASP A 65 -1.78 7.94 3.74
N THR A 66 -1.74 6.63 3.98
CA THR A 66 -0.49 5.93 4.32
C THR A 66 0.53 5.99 3.18
N TYR A 67 0.09 5.96 1.93
CA TYR A 67 0.97 6.05 0.78
C TYR A 67 1.59 7.44 0.64
N ALA A 68 0.79 8.51 0.77
CA ALA A 68 1.26 9.89 0.67
C ALA A 68 2.30 10.21 1.74
N ARG A 69 2.04 9.88 3.01
CA ARG A 69 2.99 10.05 4.11
C ARG A 69 4.29 9.28 3.88
N LEU A 70 4.19 8.08 3.32
CA LEU A 70 5.38 7.30 2.95
C LEU A 70 6.18 7.99 1.83
N GLN A 71 5.53 8.60 0.84
CA GLN A 71 6.24 9.41 -0.18
C GLN A 71 6.97 10.59 0.44
N ASP A 72 6.38 11.27 1.41
CA ASP A 72 7.02 12.38 2.10
C ASP A 72 8.28 11.91 2.86
N LEU A 73 8.21 10.77 3.55
CA LEU A 73 9.37 10.15 4.20
C LEU A 73 10.46 9.74 3.18
N VAL A 74 10.06 9.19 2.03
CA VAL A 74 11.00 8.85 0.94
C VAL A 74 11.66 10.11 0.40
N GLY A 75 10.92 11.20 0.22
CA GLY A 75 11.50 12.50 -0.17
C GLY A 75 12.50 13.03 0.85
N LEU A 76 12.22 12.86 2.15
CA LEU A 76 13.14 13.26 3.22
C LEU A 76 14.46 12.47 3.21
N LEU A 77 14.49 11.23 2.70
CA LEU A 77 15.73 10.46 2.57
C LEU A 77 16.75 11.13 1.65
N ASP A 78 16.27 11.78 0.58
CA ASP A 78 17.11 12.49 -0.39
C ASP A 78 17.50 13.90 0.11
N LEU A 79 16.71 14.50 1.01
CA LEU A 79 16.92 15.87 1.50
C LEU A 79 17.68 15.96 2.84
N THR A 80 17.73 14.88 3.60
CA THR A 80 18.35 14.83 4.93
C THR A 80 19.73 14.18 4.86
N TYR A 81 20.68 14.67 5.66
CA TYR A 81 22.06 14.18 5.70
C TYR A 81 22.35 13.41 6.98
N SER A 82 23.27 12.45 6.92
CA SER A 82 23.68 11.67 8.08
C SER A 82 24.47 12.53 9.08
N ASP A 83 24.19 12.36 10.36
CA ASP A 83 24.98 12.98 11.42
C ASP A 83 26.38 12.35 11.55
N VAL A 84 26.54 11.10 11.10
CA VAL A 84 27.82 10.38 11.10
C VAL A 84 28.72 10.94 10.00
N ASP A 85 28.15 11.25 8.85
CA ASP A 85 28.83 11.87 7.71
C ASP A 85 27.89 12.85 7.01
N ARG A 86 28.11 14.14 7.26
CA ARG A 86 27.27 15.25 6.76
C ARG A 86 27.37 15.46 5.24
N THR A 87 28.17 14.65 4.54
CA THR A 87 28.29 14.70 3.08
C THR A 87 27.42 13.66 2.38
N ILE A 88 26.91 12.66 3.10
CA ILE A 88 26.02 11.62 2.56
C ILE A 88 24.57 11.85 3.00
N THR A 89 23.66 11.65 2.06
CA THR A 89 22.22 11.69 2.35
C THR A 89 21.80 10.47 3.17
N CYS A 90 20.67 10.58 3.87
CA CYS A 90 20.09 9.47 4.61
C CYS A 90 19.75 8.30 3.70
N LYS A 91 19.32 8.57 2.47
CA LYS A 91 19.16 7.54 1.44
C LYS A 91 20.44 6.74 1.23
N ARG A 92 21.55 7.42 0.93
CA ARG A 92 22.84 6.75 0.73
C ARG A 92 23.29 6.04 2.01
N PHE A 93 23.13 6.67 3.16
CA PHE A 93 23.47 6.08 4.46
C PHE A 93 22.67 4.79 4.76
N LEU A 94 21.39 4.73 4.43
CA LEU A 94 20.53 3.59 4.73
C LEU A 94 20.52 2.51 3.64
N GLU A 95 20.79 2.89 2.38
CA GLU A 95 20.72 1.96 1.24
C GLU A 95 22.09 1.42 0.80
N SER A 96 23.21 2.07 1.15
CA SER A 96 24.52 1.74 0.54
C SER A 96 25.44 0.87 1.37
N TYR A 97 25.15 0.67 2.66
CA TYR A 97 26.06 -0.01 3.58
C TYR A 97 25.84 -1.53 3.64
N ASP A 98 24.64 -2.01 3.32
CA ASP A 98 24.30 -3.43 3.34
C ASP A 98 24.05 -3.99 1.93
N SER A 99 24.49 -5.23 1.70
CA SER A 99 24.28 -5.93 0.42
C SER A 99 22.81 -6.23 0.12
N ILE A 100 21.97 -6.29 1.15
CA ILE A 100 20.54 -6.60 1.04
C ILE A 100 19.73 -5.33 0.73
N GLN A 101 20.13 -4.15 1.18
CA GLN A 101 19.42 -2.88 0.92
C GLN A 101 17.90 -2.95 1.24
N VAL A 102 17.55 -3.43 2.44
CA VAL A 102 16.15 -3.68 2.84
C VAL A 102 15.26 -2.44 2.65
N VAL A 103 15.78 -1.25 2.96
CA VAL A 103 15.07 0.03 2.81
C VAL A 103 14.69 0.28 1.34
N ALA A 104 15.64 0.14 0.41
CA ALA A 104 15.40 0.32 -1.02
C ALA A 104 14.37 -0.70 -1.55
N GLN A 105 14.48 -1.97 -1.13
CA GLN A 105 13.54 -3.02 -1.53
C GLN A 105 12.12 -2.75 -1.01
N LEU A 106 12.00 -2.28 0.24
CA LEU A 106 10.71 -1.94 0.84
C LEU A 106 10.02 -0.79 0.10
N ILE A 107 10.75 0.29 -0.17
CA ILE A 107 10.24 1.43 -0.94
C ILE A 107 9.78 0.97 -2.33
N SER A 108 10.63 0.20 -3.01
CA SER A 108 10.30 -0.36 -4.33
C SER A 108 9.05 -1.24 -4.30
N PHE A 109 8.90 -2.08 -3.27
CA PHE A 109 7.74 -2.95 -3.11
C PHE A 109 6.44 -2.16 -2.93
N VAL A 110 6.44 -1.14 -2.08
CA VAL A 110 5.29 -0.25 -1.86
C VAL A 110 4.93 0.51 -3.15
N HIS A 111 5.92 1.09 -3.83
CA HIS A 111 5.71 1.76 -5.12
C HIS A 111 5.15 0.81 -6.17
N ASN A 112 5.62 -0.44 -6.19
CA ASN A 112 5.15 -1.44 -7.14
C ASN A 112 3.68 -1.83 -6.89
N ILE A 113 3.26 -2.00 -5.63
CA ILE A 113 1.85 -2.25 -5.30
C ILE A 113 0.97 -1.10 -5.81
N TRP A 114 1.36 0.15 -5.54
CA TRP A 114 0.62 1.33 -5.99
C TRP A 114 0.56 1.43 -7.52
N GLY A 115 1.70 1.23 -8.18
CA GLY A 115 1.85 1.31 -9.63
C GLY A 115 1.10 0.21 -10.39
N LEU A 116 1.22 -1.05 -9.95
CA LEU A 116 0.49 -2.18 -10.55
C LEU A 116 -1.02 -2.11 -10.32
N SER A 117 -1.45 -1.40 -9.28
CA SER A 117 -2.87 -1.12 -9.02
C SER A 117 -3.40 0.06 -9.84
N TYR A 118 -2.52 0.73 -10.61
CA TYR A 118 -2.82 1.91 -11.41
C TYR A 118 -3.50 3.02 -10.61
N CYS A 119 -3.08 3.21 -9.35
CA CYS A 119 -3.74 4.14 -8.43
C CYS A 119 -3.64 5.60 -8.89
N ASP A 120 -2.59 5.97 -9.63
CA ASP A 120 -2.48 7.31 -10.21
C ASP A 120 -3.54 7.58 -11.30
N ASN A 121 -4.27 6.58 -11.80
CA ASN A 121 -5.38 6.79 -12.74
C ASN A 121 -6.69 7.17 -12.03
N CYS A 122 -6.77 6.95 -10.72
CA CYS A 122 -7.93 7.33 -9.92
C CYS A 122 -7.65 8.44 -8.90
N ILE A 123 -6.42 8.52 -8.37
CA ILE A 123 -6.02 9.49 -7.36
C ILE A 123 -4.93 10.41 -7.91
N LYS A 124 -5.05 11.72 -7.64
CA LYS A 124 -4.09 12.77 -8.05
C LYS A 124 -3.83 13.72 -6.90
N ASN A 125 -2.69 14.43 -6.97
CA ASN A 125 -2.30 15.49 -6.04
C ASN A 125 -2.34 15.05 -4.57
N TYR A 126 -1.92 13.81 -4.29
CA TYR A 126 -1.85 13.30 -2.92
C TYR A 126 -0.59 13.85 -2.22
N LYS A 127 -0.76 14.51 -1.07
CA LYS A 127 0.34 14.94 -0.20
C LYS A 127 -0.13 15.01 1.26
N ASP A 128 0.77 14.86 2.22
CA ASP A 128 0.48 15.24 3.60
C ASP A 128 0.57 16.77 3.78
N THR A 129 -0.46 17.37 4.35
CA THR A 129 -0.47 18.76 4.82
C THR A 129 -0.76 18.76 6.32
N ASN A 130 0.27 18.95 7.15
CA ASN A 130 0.14 19.03 8.60
C ASN A 130 -0.53 17.79 9.23
N GLY A 131 -0.18 16.59 8.77
CA GLY A 131 -0.74 15.33 9.28
C GLY A 131 -2.12 14.97 8.73
N THR A 132 -2.63 15.71 7.74
CA THR A 132 -3.82 15.37 6.96
C THR A 132 -3.44 15.17 5.50
N THR A 133 -3.76 14.02 4.92
CA THR A 133 -3.51 13.79 3.50
C THR A 133 -4.59 14.45 2.65
N ASP A 134 -4.19 15.44 1.85
CA ASP A 134 -5.01 16.02 0.79
C ASP A 134 -4.83 15.18 -0.47
N TYR A 135 -5.92 14.82 -1.15
CA TYR A 135 -5.89 14.16 -2.45
C TYR A 135 -7.13 14.51 -3.28
N SER A 136 -7.08 14.25 -4.58
CA SER A 136 -8.17 14.50 -5.51
C SER A 136 -8.47 13.27 -6.36
N LEU A 137 -9.76 12.97 -6.54
CA LEU A 137 -10.19 11.92 -7.45
C LEU A 137 -10.20 12.42 -8.89
N THR A 138 -9.84 11.56 -9.83
CA THR A 138 -9.97 11.88 -11.26
C THR A 138 -11.44 11.96 -11.67
N ASN A 139 -11.74 12.75 -12.70
CA ASN A 139 -13.10 12.87 -13.22
C ASN A 139 -13.69 11.51 -13.65
N HIS A 140 -12.85 10.62 -14.18
CA HIS A 140 -13.24 9.25 -14.50
C HIS A 140 -13.70 8.48 -13.26
N THR A 141 -12.95 8.59 -12.16
CA THR A 141 -13.28 7.92 -10.90
C THR A 141 -14.59 8.43 -10.32
N ILE A 142 -14.73 9.75 -10.22
CA ILE A 142 -15.96 10.39 -9.69
C ILE A 142 -17.17 9.93 -10.50
N LYS A 143 -17.10 9.99 -11.84
CA LYS A 143 -18.20 9.61 -12.72
C LYS A 143 -18.49 8.10 -12.65
N PHE A 144 -17.47 7.26 -12.50
CA PHE A 144 -17.66 5.82 -12.35
C PHE A 144 -18.36 5.49 -11.04
N VAL A 145 -17.90 6.06 -9.92
CA VAL A 145 -18.51 5.90 -8.60
C VAL A 145 -19.97 6.34 -8.61
N GLN A 146 -20.30 7.48 -9.24
CA GLN A 146 -21.69 7.93 -9.40
C GLN A 146 -22.55 6.93 -10.18
N LYS A 147 -22.04 6.42 -11.31
CA LYS A 147 -22.76 5.40 -12.11
C LYS A 147 -22.91 4.08 -11.33
N LYS A 148 -21.90 3.69 -10.56
CA LYS A 148 -21.93 2.51 -9.70
C LYS A 148 -22.95 2.64 -8.58
N LEU A 149 -23.01 3.79 -7.91
CA LEU A 149 -24.04 4.09 -6.91
C LEU A 149 -25.44 4.02 -7.51
N ASN A 150 -25.64 4.61 -8.70
CA ASN A 150 -26.92 4.52 -9.40
C ASN A 150 -27.30 3.07 -9.72
N PHE A 151 -26.33 2.26 -10.17
CA PHE A 151 -26.53 0.82 -10.41
C PHE A 151 -26.87 0.05 -9.12
N ASP A 152 -26.18 0.32 -8.02
CA ASP A 152 -26.40 -0.36 -6.73
C ASP A 152 -27.77 0.00 -6.14
N LEU A 153 -28.15 1.27 -6.19
CA LEU A 153 -29.49 1.73 -5.82
C LEU A 153 -30.56 1.13 -6.72
N CYS A 154 -30.24 0.97 -8.02
CA CYS A 154 -31.03 0.19 -8.95
C CYS A 154 -31.25 -1.19 -8.33
N ILE A 155 -30.23 -2.02 -8.21
CA ILE A 155 -30.36 -3.40 -7.73
C ILE A 155 -31.11 -3.47 -6.40
N PHE A 156 -30.75 -2.64 -5.43
CA PHE A 156 -31.40 -2.56 -4.12
C PHE A 156 -32.92 -2.37 -4.23
N ASN A 157 -33.40 -1.45 -5.07
CA ASN A 157 -34.82 -1.21 -5.25
C ASN A 157 -35.59 -2.41 -5.84
N ALA A 158 -34.92 -3.37 -6.49
CA ALA A 158 -35.58 -4.56 -7.04
C ALA A 158 -35.51 -5.76 -6.09
N THR A 159 -34.44 -5.85 -5.31
CA THR A 159 -34.14 -7.06 -4.53
C THR A 159 -34.31 -6.85 -3.04
N GLY A 160 -34.40 -5.60 -2.57
CA GLY A 160 -34.29 -5.22 -1.16
C GLY A 160 -32.91 -5.49 -0.57
N ARG A 161 -31.91 -5.80 -1.39
CA ARG A 161 -30.56 -6.19 -0.97
C ARG A 161 -29.51 -5.38 -1.71
N MET A 162 -28.54 -4.86 -0.97
CA MET A 162 -27.31 -4.35 -1.56
C MET A 162 -26.50 -5.56 -2.03
N VAL A 163 -25.89 -5.48 -3.22
CA VAL A 163 -25.07 -6.57 -3.75
C VAL A 163 -23.83 -6.73 -2.85
N PRO A 164 -23.69 -7.82 -2.07
CA PRO A 164 -22.51 -8.04 -1.26
C PRO A 164 -21.35 -8.45 -2.15
N ILE A 165 -20.14 -8.14 -1.70
CA ILE A 165 -18.93 -8.30 -2.51
C ILE A 165 -18.31 -9.71 -2.34
N ILE A 166 -18.87 -10.59 -1.49
CA ILE A 166 -18.47 -12.01 -1.31
C ILE A 166 -19.57 -12.78 -0.54
N PRO A 167 -19.59 -14.14 -0.57
CA PRO A 167 -19.75 -15.02 -1.71
C PRO A 167 -21.23 -15.18 -2.09
N ILE A 168 -21.47 -15.46 -3.37
CA ILE A 168 -22.79 -15.78 -3.92
C ILE A 168 -23.31 -17.03 -3.21
N ASP A 169 -24.30 -16.87 -2.33
CA ASP A 169 -25.09 -18.00 -1.86
C ASP A 169 -25.85 -18.55 -3.08
N LEU A 170 -25.46 -19.73 -3.59
CA LEU A 170 -26.01 -20.29 -4.83
C LEU A 170 -27.51 -20.62 -4.77
N ASN A 171 -28.16 -20.42 -3.61
CA ASN A 171 -29.59 -20.58 -3.41
C ASN A 171 -30.42 -19.30 -3.72
N VAL A 172 -29.99 -18.50 -4.70
CA VAL A 172 -30.78 -17.34 -5.17
C VAL A 172 -31.90 -17.82 -6.10
N THR A 173 -33.15 -17.62 -5.67
CA THR A 173 -34.31 -17.69 -6.58
C THR A 173 -34.16 -16.67 -7.70
N LEU A 174 -34.13 -17.15 -8.95
CA LEU A 174 -34.01 -16.33 -10.16
C LEU A 174 -35.13 -15.28 -10.24
N ASN A 175 -34.80 -14.01 -9.94
CA ASN A 175 -35.67 -12.88 -10.17
C ASN A 175 -35.40 -12.30 -11.57
N THR A 176 -36.12 -12.80 -12.58
CA THR A 176 -35.98 -12.41 -13.98
C THR A 176 -36.34 -10.93 -14.25
N ASN A 177 -37.06 -10.27 -13.34
CA ASN A 177 -37.44 -8.86 -13.49
C ASN A 177 -36.27 -7.89 -13.28
N VAL A 178 -35.21 -8.32 -12.58
CA VAL A 178 -33.99 -7.50 -12.41
C VAL A 178 -33.30 -7.29 -13.77
N CYS A 179 -33.25 -8.33 -14.60
CA CYS A 179 -32.57 -8.32 -15.89
C CYS A 179 -33.32 -7.52 -16.97
N THR A 180 -34.63 -7.34 -16.86
CA THR A 180 -35.43 -6.61 -17.85
C THR A 180 -35.57 -5.13 -17.52
N VAL A 181 -35.65 -4.78 -16.23
CA VAL A 181 -35.86 -3.39 -15.78
C VAL A 181 -34.57 -2.58 -15.69
N ARG A 182 -33.40 -3.24 -15.59
CA ARG A 182 -32.13 -2.57 -15.22
C ARG A 182 -31.03 -2.64 -16.28
N THR A 183 -31.34 -3.12 -17.48
CA THR A 183 -30.40 -3.20 -18.62
C THR A 183 -29.79 -1.86 -18.96
N THR A 184 -30.57 -0.78 -18.95
CA THR A 184 -30.08 0.56 -19.31
C THR A 184 -28.99 1.04 -18.36
N VAL A 185 -29.22 0.94 -17.05
CA VAL A 185 -28.24 1.39 -16.04
C VAL A 185 -26.98 0.53 -16.06
N TYR A 186 -27.12 -0.77 -16.29
CA TYR A 186 -25.99 -1.67 -16.51
C TYR A 186 -25.19 -1.31 -17.76
N ASN A 187 -25.86 -1.08 -18.89
CA ASN A 187 -25.20 -0.72 -20.14
C ASN A 187 -24.44 0.60 -20.00
N GLU A 188 -25.03 1.59 -19.33
CA GLU A 188 -24.40 2.88 -19.09
C GLU A 188 -23.09 2.79 -18.28
N ILE A 189 -23.03 1.95 -17.24
CA ILE A 189 -21.80 1.77 -16.46
C ILE A 189 -20.78 0.95 -17.25
N ASN A 190 -21.22 -0.09 -17.96
CA ASN A 190 -20.36 -0.94 -18.77
C ASN A 190 -19.72 -0.17 -19.94
N GLU A 191 -20.51 0.63 -20.66
CA GLU A 191 -20.00 1.50 -21.73
C GLU A 191 -18.98 2.51 -21.20
N PHE A 192 -19.23 3.07 -20.01
CA PHE A 192 -18.29 3.99 -19.38
C PHE A 192 -17.00 3.30 -18.92
N PHE A 193 -17.08 2.08 -18.38
CA PHE A 193 -15.90 1.28 -18.05
C PHE A 193 -15.06 0.96 -19.30
N ILE A 194 -15.70 0.58 -20.39
CA ILE A 194 -15.03 0.36 -21.68
C ILE A 194 -14.38 1.64 -22.18
N GLN A 195 -15.04 2.80 -22.03
CA GLN A 195 -14.45 4.09 -22.38
C GLN A 195 -13.17 4.37 -21.56
N ILE A 196 -13.23 4.21 -20.23
CA ILE A 196 -12.06 4.39 -19.35
C ILE A 196 -10.90 3.49 -19.78
N THR A 197 -11.19 2.25 -20.17
CA THR A 197 -10.18 1.29 -20.64
C THR A 197 -9.50 1.74 -21.92
N ARG A 198 -10.23 2.38 -22.85
CA ARG A 198 -9.66 2.94 -24.08
C ARG A 198 -8.84 4.19 -23.83
N ASP A 199 -9.30 5.05 -22.92
CA ASP A 199 -8.67 6.33 -22.62
C ASP A 199 -7.36 6.14 -21.81
N ASN A 200 -7.27 5.09 -20.98
CA ASN A 200 -6.09 4.79 -20.18
C ASN A 200 -5.31 3.60 -20.74
N LYS A 201 -4.49 3.87 -21.77
CA LYS A 201 -3.64 2.85 -22.44
C LYS A 201 -2.69 2.09 -21.51
N ASN A 202 -2.35 2.69 -20.36
CA ASN A 202 -1.39 2.10 -19.42
C ASN A 202 -2.06 1.17 -18.40
N GLY A 203 -3.39 1.18 -18.26
CA GLY A 203 -4.13 0.36 -17.29
C GLY A 203 -5.31 1.10 -16.67
N VAL A 204 -6.24 0.38 -16.05
CA VAL A 204 -7.40 0.95 -15.33
C VAL A 204 -7.15 0.85 -13.83
N CYS A 205 -7.51 1.89 -13.06
CA CYS A 205 -7.41 1.85 -11.61
C CYS A 205 -8.16 0.65 -11.04
N MET A 206 -7.48 -0.16 -10.23
CA MET A 206 -8.03 -1.42 -9.72
C MET A 206 -9.20 -1.22 -8.74
N ASP A 207 -9.38 -0.04 -8.15
CA ASP A 207 -10.56 0.28 -7.33
C ASP A 207 -11.87 0.39 -8.16
N ILE A 208 -11.75 0.51 -9.48
CA ILE A 208 -12.85 0.62 -10.46
C ILE A 208 -13.17 -0.73 -11.12
N VAL A 209 -12.23 -1.67 -11.13
CA VAL A 209 -12.36 -3.01 -11.75
C VAL A 209 -13.12 -3.96 -10.81
#